data_AF-A0A6P6VRK0-F1
#
_entry.id   AF-A0A6P6VRK0-F1
#
_cell.length_a   1.000
_cell.length_b   1.000
_cell.length_c   1.000
_cell.angle_alpha   90.00
_cell.angle_beta   90.00
_cell.angle_gamma   90.00
#
_symmetry.space_group_name_H-M   'P 1'
#
loop_
_entity.id
_entity.type
_entity.pdbx_description
1 polymer ?
#
loop_
_entity_poly.entity_id
_entity_poly.type
_entity_poly.pdbx_seq_one_letter_code
_entity_poly.pdbx_strand_id
1 'polypeptide(L)'
;MDAKRQFSLPLKLILFCILGTTGICVSLSSTNIINRQAQFVEDEDFKIEEASIPDIQRAFASKKLTSRQLVDFYLNQIHTLNPVLRGVIEVNPEARDQADEADRIRDSINCNASYSTSLLSDMHGIPVLLKDSINTYDKLNTSAGSYALLGSKVARDAGVVERLREAGAVILGKSSMSEWYQLRDPRLPSGWCARSGQGLNPYVQGGDPCGSSSGSAISVAANMVAVSLGTETDGSILCPADSNSVVGFKPTVGLTSRAGVIPVSPRQDTIGPICRTVSDAVYVLDAIVGFDPRDHEATKAATKFIPVAGYKQFLNKDGLKGKKLGVLRNPFVNLSNRSNAVPILESHLRTLSQQGATIIDDLEISNIGVILDPFQSGETVAMLAEFKLSLNDYLQGLTESPVRSLGDIIAFNKNNPDLVFWRVLVTLMVKIFSL
;
A
#
# COMPACT_ATOMS: atom_id res chain seq x y z
N MET A 1 8.29 58.69 -38.58
CA MET A 1 8.59 58.75 -37.14
C MET A 1 8.38 57.36 -36.58
N ASP A 2 9.49 56.61 -36.48
CA ASP A 2 9.92 55.66 -35.42
C ASP A 2 8.85 54.88 -34.62
N ALA A 3 8.97 53.58 -34.32
CA ALA A 3 10.10 52.65 -34.42
C ALA A 3 9.58 51.19 -34.46
N LYS A 4 10.33 50.35 -35.18
CA LYS A 4 10.30 48.88 -35.13
C LYS A 4 10.93 48.40 -33.80
N ARG A 5 10.44 47.29 -33.23
CA ARG A 5 11.25 46.41 -32.37
C ARG A 5 11.20 44.97 -32.88
N GLN A 6 12.42 44.43 -33.01
CA GLN A 6 12.80 43.18 -33.62
C GLN A 6 12.58 41.98 -32.69
N PHE A 7 12.18 40.86 -33.29
CA PHE A 7 12.43 39.51 -32.81
C PHE A 7 13.74 39.00 -33.43
N SER A 8 14.61 38.37 -32.64
CA SER A 8 15.63 37.45 -33.17
C SER A 8 16.14 36.48 -32.08
N LEU A 9 15.87 35.19 -32.26
CA LEU A 9 16.65 34.07 -31.71
C LEU A 9 18.07 34.07 -32.32
N PRO A 10 19.02 33.32 -31.73
CA PRO A 10 19.52 32.20 -32.54
C PRO A 10 19.80 30.88 -31.80
N LEU A 11 19.80 29.84 -32.63
CA LEU A 11 20.18 28.44 -32.42
C LEU A 11 21.57 28.22 -33.07
N LYS A 12 22.47 27.42 -32.45
CA LYS A 12 23.49 26.50 -33.05
C LYS A 12 24.54 26.11 -31.98
N LEU A 13 24.79 24.85 -31.62
CA LEU A 13 25.36 23.66 -32.29
C LEU A 13 26.92 23.59 -32.30
N ILE A 14 27.47 22.68 -31.48
CA ILE A 14 28.59 21.70 -31.67
C ILE A 14 29.94 22.15 -32.30
N LEU A 15 31.09 21.90 -31.63
CA LEU A 15 32.12 20.86 -31.98
C LEU A 15 33.44 20.98 -31.17
N PHE A 16 34.02 19.80 -30.87
CA PHE A 16 35.34 19.48 -30.28
C PHE A 16 36.57 20.11 -30.98
N CYS A 17 37.66 20.34 -30.23
CA CYS A 17 39.04 20.16 -30.70
C CYS A 17 40.07 20.00 -29.56
N ILE A 18 41.08 19.16 -29.82
CA ILE A 18 42.14 18.61 -28.96
C ILE A 18 43.41 19.48 -29.07
N LEU A 19 44.23 19.57 -28.00
CA LEU A 19 45.71 19.43 -27.99
C LEU A 19 46.35 19.93 -26.68
N GLY A 20 47.35 19.21 -26.17
CA GLY A 20 48.42 19.80 -25.35
C GLY A 20 48.86 19.03 -24.11
N THR A 21 49.81 18.11 -24.29
CA THR A 21 50.63 17.45 -23.26
C THR A 21 51.58 18.41 -22.52
N THR A 22 51.75 18.24 -21.20
CA THR A 22 53.04 18.08 -20.47
C THR A 22 52.76 17.96 -18.95
N GLY A 23 53.51 17.10 -18.27
CA GLY A 23 53.23 16.70 -16.88
C GLY A 23 53.78 17.65 -15.81
N ILE A 24 53.51 17.29 -14.56
CA ILE A 24 54.45 17.18 -13.44
C ILE A 24 53.66 16.70 -12.21
N CYS A 25 54.24 15.70 -11.55
CA CYS A 25 53.77 15.12 -10.30
C CYS A 25 54.11 16.08 -9.14
N VAL A 26 53.12 16.43 -8.31
CA VAL A 26 53.36 16.91 -6.94
C VAL A 26 52.36 16.24 -6.03
N SER A 27 52.84 15.26 -5.27
CA SER A 27 52.18 14.78 -4.06
C SER A 27 52.32 15.83 -2.97
N LEU A 28 51.24 16.17 -2.27
CA LEU A 28 51.27 16.58 -0.87
C LEU A 28 49.93 16.22 -0.22
N SER A 29 50.08 15.61 0.94
CA SER A 29 49.13 14.87 1.75
C SER A 29 48.32 15.74 2.71
N SER A 30 47.30 15.10 3.31
CA SER A 30 46.49 15.50 4.48
C SER A 30 45.18 16.23 4.09
N THR A 31 43.99 15.78 4.48
CA THR A 31 43.60 15.23 5.78
C THR A 31 42.31 14.43 5.63
N ASN A 32 42.30 13.17 6.07
CA ASN A 32 41.10 12.33 6.12
C ASN A 32 40.17 12.83 7.24
N ILE A 33 39.09 13.52 6.87
CA ILE A 33 37.88 13.57 7.67
C ILE A 33 37.04 12.38 7.22
N ILE A 34 37.05 11.31 8.02
CA ILE A 34 36.30 10.09 7.76
C ILE A 34 34.81 10.42 7.82
N ASN A 35 34.21 10.51 6.64
CA ASN A 35 32.78 10.44 6.43
C ASN A 35 32.37 8.98 6.68
N ARG A 36 31.76 8.67 7.83
CA ARG A 36 31.08 7.38 8.06
C ARG A 36 29.83 7.33 7.20
N GLN A 37 29.98 7.14 5.89
CA GLN A 37 28.91 6.57 5.08
C GLN A 37 28.85 5.07 5.40
N ALA A 38 27.64 4.59 5.68
CA ALA A 38 27.34 3.20 5.94
C ALA A 38 27.91 2.34 4.80
N GLN A 39 28.95 1.57 5.09
CA GLN A 39 29.29 0.40 4.29
C GLN A 39 28.15 -0.59 4.50
N PHE A 40 27.22 -0.64 3.56
CA PHE A 40 26.37 -1.80 3.37
C PHE A 40 27.32 -2.97 3.09
N VAL A 41 27.37 -3.93 4.01
CA VAL A 41 28.08 -5.19 3.79
C VAL A 41 27.21 -5.98 2.81
N GLU A 42 27.49 -5.84 1.52
CA GLU A 42 27.09 -6.85 0.53
C GLU A 42 27.96 -8.10 0.80
N ASP A 43 27.50 -8.94 1.71
CA ASP A 43 27.93 -10.33 1.83
C ASP A 43 27.22 -11.10 0.70
N GLU A 44 27.95 -11.88 -0.12
CA GLU A 44 27.45 -12.45 -1.40
C GLU A 44 26.18 -13.35 -1.30
N ASP A 45 25.65 -13.61 -0.09
CA ASP A 45 24.61 -14.59 0.19
C ASP A 45 23.20 -14.05 0.55
N PHE A 46 23.00 -12.75 0.82
CA PHE A 46 21.65 -12.20 1.12
C PHE A 46 21.43 -10.80 0.56
N LYS A 47 20.29 -10.60 -0.11
CA LYS A 47 19.86 -9.34 -0.70
C LYS A 47 18.52 -8.90 -0.09
N ILE A 48 18.39 -7.63 0.27
CA ILE A 48 17.16 -7.08 0.87
C ILE A 48 16.07 -6.91 -0.19
N GLU A 49 16.41 -6.48 -1.40
CA GLU A 49 15.47 -6.40 -2.51
C GLU A 49 14.84 -7.78 -2.76
N GLU A 50 13.52 -7.81 -2.92
CA GLU A 50 12.73 -9.03 -3.14
C GLU A 50 12.75 -10.05 -2.00
N ALA A 51 13.43 -9.77 -0.87
CA ALA A 51 13.43 -10.67 0.28
C ALA A 51 12.01 -10.83 0.86
N SER A 52 11.63 -12.09 1.13
CA SER A 52 10.38 -12.40 1.84
C SER A 52 10.54 -12.24 3.35
N ILE A 53 9.45 -12.15 4.09
CA ILE A 53 9.44 -12.14 5.56
C ILE A 53 10.27 -13.32 6.13
N PRO A 54 10.11 -14.58 5.66
CA PRO A 54 10.99 -15.68 6.06
C PRO A 54 12.48 -15.45 5.81
N ASP A 55 12.85 -14.83 4.69
CA ASP A 55 14.26 -14.53 4.38
C ASP A 55 14.81 -13.47 5.34
N ILE A 56 14.04 -12.41 5.57
CA ILE A 56 14.38 -11.33 6.49
C ILE A 56 14.52 -11.86 7.92
N GLN A 57 13.57 -12.68 8.40
CA GLN A 57 13.64 -13.28 9.73
C GLN A 57 14.85 -14.21 9.88
N ARG A 58 15.22 -14.97 8.85
CA ARG A 58 16.46 -15.76 8.85
C ARG A 58 17.70 -14.86 8.94
N ALA A 59 17.74 -13.77 8.19
CA ALA A 59 18.84 -12.81 8.23
C ALA A 59 18.97 -12.11 9.59
N PHE A 60 17.85 -11.79 10.23
CA PHE A 60 17.81 -11.31 11.63
C PHE A 60 18.37 -12.34 12.60
N ALA A 61 17.90 -13.60 12.51
CA ALA A 61 18.34 -14.68 13.38
C ALA A 61 19.84 -14.99 13.24
N SER A 62 20.39 -14.89 12.02
CA SER A 62 21.81 -15.08 11.74
C SER A 62 22.66 -13.81 11.97
N LYS A 63 22.07 -12.73 12.48
CA LYS A 63 22.72 -11.42 12.68
C LYS A 63 23.36 -10.82 11.41
N LYS A 64 22.88 -11.23 10.23
CA LYS A 64 23.30 -10.68 8.93
C LYS A 64 22.59 -9.35 8.63
N LEU A 65 21.44 -9.14 9.25
CA LEU A 65 20.62 -7.95 9.10
C LEU A 65 20.05 -7.57 10.48
N THR A 66 19.86 -6.29 10.73
CA THR A 66 19.05 -5.79 11.85
C THR A 66 17.80 -5.06 11.35
N SER A 67 16.79 -4.90 12.18
CA SER A 67 15.60 -4.11 11.85
C SER A 67 15.97 -2.67 11.51
N ARG A 68 16.93 -2.09 12.24
CA ARG A 68 17.44 -0.76 11.93
C ARG A 68 18.03 -0.68 10.51
N GLN A 69 18.88 -1.63 10.14
CA GLN A 69 19.47 -1.68 8.79
C GLN A 69 18.39 -1.85 7.70
N LEU A 70 17.38 -2.68 7.96
CA LEU A 70 16.26 -2.89 7.05
C LEU A 70 15.40 -1.62 6.88
N VAL A 71 15.12 -0.91 7.97
CA VAL A 71 14.42 0.39 7.92
C VAL A 71 15.24 1.42 7.16
N ASP A 72 16.54 1.53 7.44
CA ASP A 72 17.42 2.47 6.75
C ASP A 72 17.50 2.19 5.25
N PHE A 73 17.52 0.91 4.85
CA PHE A 73 17.42 0.51 3.45
C PHE A 73 16.12 1.03 2.80
N TYR A 74 14.95 0.75 3.39
CA TYR A 74 13.68 1.19 2.80
C TYR A 74 13.51 2.71 2.81
N LEU A 75 14.01 3.41 3.83
CA LEU A 75 14.02 4.87 3.85
C LEU A 75 14.88 5.45 2.71
N ASN A 76 16.00 4.80 2.37
CA ASN A 76 16.81 5.18 1.22
C ASN A 76 16.08 4.93 -0.12
N GLN A 77 15.36 3.81 -0.24
CA GLN A 77 14.53 3.52 -1.41
C GLN A 77 13.40 4.54 -1.56
N ILE A 78 12.72 4.91 -0.47
CA ILE A 78 11.70 5.97 -0.45
C ILE A 78 12.31 7.30 -0.89
N HIS A 79 13.46 7.68 -0.34
CA HIS A 79 14.12 8.94 -0.71
C HIS A 79 14.44 9.00 -2.22
N THR A 80 14.85 7.88 -2.80
CA THR A 80 15.27 7.80 -4.20
C THR A 80 14.10 7.72 -5.17
N LEU A 81 13.09 6.89 -4.87
CA LEU A 81 12.04 6.51 -5.83
C LEU A 81 10.74 7.31 -5.63
N ASN A 82 10.41 7.68 -4.40
CA ASN A 82 9.14 8.33 -4.09
C ASN A 82 8.94 9.73 -4.72
N PRO A 83 9.98 10.56 -4.97
CA PRO A 83 9.80 11.82 -5.69
C PRO A 83 9.16 11.65 -7.07
N VAL A 84 9.35 10.48 -7.69
CA VAL A 84 8.75 10.11 -8.98
C VAL A 84 7.46 9.31 -8.77
N LEU A 85 7.53 8.21 -8.01
CA LEU A 85 6.44 7.23 -7.91
C LEU A 85 5.29 7.67 -7.01
N ARG A 86 5.55 8.55 -6.03
CA ARG A 86 4.56 9.12 -5.09
C ARG A 86 3.71 8.06 -4.39
N GLY A 87 4.31 6.92 -4.03
CA GLY A 87 3.68 5.82 -3.31
C GLY A 87 3.58 6.02 -1.79
N VAL A 88 4.45 6.85 -1.21
CA VAL A 88 4.51 7.17 0.22
C VAL A 88 4.09 8.62 0.44
N ILE A 89 3.09 8.85 1.27
CA ILE A 89 2.59 10.20 1.59
C ILE A 89 3.28 10.79 2.82
N GLU A 90 3.62 9.96 3.81
CA GLU A 90 4.36 10.36 5.01
C GLU A 90 5.28 9.25 5.49
N VAL A 91 6.48 9.60 5.95
CA VAL A 91 7.40 8.69 6.63
C VAL A 91 7.26 8.89 8.14
N ASN A 92 7.22 7.81 8.91
CA ASN A 92 7.18 7.89 10.36
C ASN A 92 8.52 8.43 10.89
N PRO A 93 8.55 9.60 11.57
CA PRO A 93 9.79 10.09 12.18
C PRO A 93 10.34 9.13 13.24
N GLU A 94 9.51 8.25 13.80
CA GLU A 94 9.86 7.32 14.87
C GLU A 94 10.21 5.91 14.35
N ALA A 95 10.20 5.67 13.03
CA ALA A 95 10.45 4.34 12.46
C ALA A 95 11.82 3.74 12.87
N ARG A 96 12.85 4.59 12.96
CA ARG A 96 14.20 4.17 13.39
C ARG A 96 14.23 3.75 14.85
N ASP A 97 13.57 4.52 15.72
CA ASP A 97 13.51 4.23 17.14
C ASP A 97 12.73 2.93 17.41
N GLN A 98 11.62 2.72 16.67
CA GLN A 98 10.86 1.47 16.68
C GLN A 98 11.73 0.27 16.24
N ALA A 99 12.57 0.45 15.22
CA ALA A 99 13.46 -0.59 14.75
C ALA A 99 14.59 -0.91 15.73
N ASP A 100 15.18 0.12 16.35
CA ASP A 100 16.19 -0.04 17.40
C ASP A 100 15.60 -0.76 18.64
N GLU A 101 14.33 -0.50 18.98
CA GLU A 101 13.60 -1.23 20.03
C GLU A 101 13.40 -2.71 19.66
N ALA A 102 12.96 -2.98 18.43
CA ALA A 102 12.79 -4.35 17.95
C ALA A 102 14.12 -5.13 17.98
N ASP A 103 15.23 -4.49 17.61
CA ASP A 103 16.58 -5.05 17.71
C ASP A 103 16.96 -5.36 19.17
N ARG A 104 16.73 -4.42 20.10
CA ARG A 104 17.00 -4.61 21.54
C ARG A 104 16.18 -5.74 22.15
N ILE A 105 14.89 -5.85 21.82
CA ILE A 105 14.03 -6.95 22.28
C ILE A 105 14.59 -8.29 21.77
N ARG A 106 14.97 -8.37 20.48
CA ARG A 106 15.52 -9.59 19.88
C ARG A 106 16.79 -10.04 20.57
N ASP A 107 17.70 -9.12 20.87
CA ASP A 107 18.95 -9.44 21.58
C ASP A 107 18.69 -9.89 23.02
N SER A 108 17.74 -9.27 23.73
CA SER A 108 17.41 -9.64 25.11
C SER A 108 16.89 -11.08 25.26
N ILE A 109 16.13 -11.57 24.28
CA ILE A 109 15.60 -12.94 24.26
C ILE A 109 16.73 -13.93 23.96
N ASN A 110 17.60 -13.60 23.00
CA ASN A 110 18.73 -14.46 22.62
C ASN A 110 19.76 -14.64 23.74
N CYS A 111 19.90 -13.68 24.65
CA CYS A 111 20.78 -13.79 25.81
C CYS A 111 20.28 -14.76 26.89
N ASN A 112 18.97 -15.07 26.94
CA ASN A 112 18.35 -15.94 27.94
C ASN A 112 18.18 -17.39 27.40
N ALA A 113 19.26 -17.95 26.85
CA ALA A 113 19.36 -19.13 25.99
C ALA A 113 18.87 -20.51 26.54
N SER A 114 17.80 -20.54 27.32
CA SER A 114 16.95 -21.73 27.52
C SER A 114 15.63 -21.67 26.74
N TYR A 115 15.29 -20.53 26.12
CA TYR A 115 14.09 -20.40 25.29
C TYR A 115 14.43 -20.02 23.85
N SER A 116 13.94 -20.82 22.93
CA SER A 116 14.11 -20.68 21.46
C SER A 116 13.59 -19.33 20.94
N THR A 117 14.15 -18.88 19.81
CA THR A 117 13.64 -17.80 18.94
C THR A 117 12.15 -17.92 18.55
N SER A 118 11.51 -19.04 18.89
CA SER A 118 10.07 -19.32 18.84
C SER A 118 9.15 -18.35 19.61
N LEU A 119 9.68 -17.44 20.44
CA LEU A 119 8.85 -16.50 21.23
C LEU A 119 8.42 -15.25 20.46
N LEU A 120 9.16 -14.86 19.43
CA LEU A 120 8.85 -13.66 18.65
C LEU A 120 7.91 -14.01 17.49
N SER A 121 6.97 -13.11 17.22
CA SER A 121 6.14 -13.18 16.03
C SER A 121 7.00 -13.06 14.76
N ASP A 122 6.57 -13.70 13.68
CA ASP A 122 7.22 -13.61 12.37
C ASP A 122 7.22 -12.17 11.79
N MET A 123 6.39 -11.27 12.35
CA MET A 123 6.39 -9.84 12.01
C MET A 123 7.35 -8.98 12.84
N HIS A 124 8.04 -9.56 13.83
CA HIS A 124 8.89 -8.80 14.74
C HIS A 124 10.04 -8.11 13.99
N GLY A 125 10.04 -6.78 14.01
CA GLY A 125 11.03 -5.95 13.36
C GLY A 125 10.83 -5.76 11.84
N ILE A 126 9.72 -6.22 11.28
CA ILE A 126 9.38 -6.06 9.85
C ILE A 126 8.73 -4.68 9.61
N PRO A 127 9.25 -3.86 8.67
CA PRO A 127 8.66 -2.57 8.33
C PRO A 127 7.36 -2.68 7.51
N VAL A 128 6.33 -1.95 7.91
CA VAL A 128 5.00 -1.94 7.29
C VAL A 128 4.58 -0.52 6.92
N LEU A 129 4.05 -0.33 5.70
CA LEU A 129 3.35 0.90 5.31
C LEU A 129 1.85 0.72 5.50
N LEU A 130 1.21 1.74 6.05
CA LEU A 130 -0.25 1.78 6.26
C LEU A 130 -0.88 2.70 5.22
N LYS A 131 -1.95 2.28 4.54
CA LYS A 131 -2.74 3.21 3.72
C LYS A 131 -3.15 4.44 4.55
N ASP A 132 -3.11 5.63 3.93
CA ASP A 132 -3.36 6.92 4.61
C ASP A 132 -4.74 7.08 5.27
N SER A 133 -5.64 6.10 5.12
CA SER A 133 -6.92 6.04 5.80
C SER A 133 -6.94 5.19 7.08
N ILE A 134 -5.84 4.51 7.42
CA ILE A 134 -5.72 3.63 8.59
C ILE A 134 -5.11 4.42 9.75
N ASN A 135 -5.78 4.55 10.89
CA ASN A 135 -5.26 5.32 12.02
C ASN A 135 -3.97 4.71 12.59
N THR A 136 -3.03 5.58 12.92
CA THR A 136 -1.94 5.30 13.85
C THR A 136 -1.81 6.48 14.81
N TYR A 137 -1.47 6.20 16.05
CA TYR A 137 -1.22 7.16 17.12
C TYR A 137 0.23 7.68 17.10
N ASP A 138 1.03 7.28 16.10
CA ASP A 138 2.33 7.90 15.81
C ASP A 138 2.17 9.40 15.46
N LYS A 139 3.30 10.10 15.31
CA LYS A 139 3.37 11.47 14.76
C LYS A 139 3.14 11.51 13.24
N LEU A 140 2.02 10.94 12.80
CA LEU A 140 1.60 10.81 11.40
C LEU A 140 0.15 11.28 11.25
N ASN A 141 -0.22 11.76 10.06
CA ASN A 141 -1.61 12.05 9.75
C ASN A 141 -2.35 10.80 9.26
N THR A 142 -3.68 10.85 9.37
CA THR A 142 -4.59 9.91 8.71
C THR A 142 -5.65 10.73 8.00
N SER A 143 -5.48 10.91 6.69
CA SER A 143 -6.13 12.01 5.96
C SER A 143 -6.97 11.56 4.76
N ALA A 144 -6.97 10.27 4.43
CA ALA A 144 -7.55 9.75 3.18
C ALA A 144 -7.07 10.51 1.93
N GLY A 145 -5.81 10.97 1.94
CA GLY A 145 -5.21 11.80 0.89
C GLY A 145 -5.67 13.27 0.84
N SER A 146 -6.46 13.73 1.82
CA SER A 146 -7.14 15.03 1.77
C SER A 146 -6.56 16.07 2.73
N TYR A 147 -6.36 17.30 2.24
CA TYR A 147 -5.94 18.41 3.09
C TYR A 147 -6.97 18.78 4.15
N ALA A 148 -8.26 18.45 3.94
CA ALA A 148 -9.33 18.72 4.90
C ALA A 148 -9.11 18.05 6.26
N LEU A 149 -8.35 16.95 6.31
CA LEU A 149 -8.05 16.22 7.54
C LEU A 149 -6.67 16.51 8.12
N LEU A 150 -5.85 17.33 7.47
CA LEU A 150 -4.51 17.64 7.96
C LEU A 150 -4.59 18.31 9.34
N GLY A 151 -3.79 17.82 10.30
CA GLY A 151 -3.83 18.29 11.68
C GLY A 151 -4.93 17.65 12.54
N SER A 152 -5.73 16.74 11.99
CA SER A 152 -6.63 15.91 12.81
C SER A 152 -5.84 14.96 13.69
N LYS A 153 -6.30 14.73 14.92
CA LYS A 153 -5.74 13.77 15.87
C LYS A 153 -6.71 12.63 16.10
N VAL A 154 -6.18 11.43 15.95
CA VAL A 154 -6.89 10.19 16.25
C VAL A 154 -6.78 9.89 17.74
N ALA A 155 -7.77 9.21 18.32
CA ALA A 155 -7.74 8.88 19.75
C ALA A 155 -6.78 7.72 20.08
N ARG A 156 -6.45 6.89 19.09
CA ARG A 156 -5.69 5.63 19.22
C ARG A 156 -5.38 5.03 17.84
N ASP A 157 -4.57 3.97 17.84
CA ASP A 157 -4.30 3.11 16.70
C ASP A 157 -5.58 2.42 16.16
N ALA A 158 -5.58 2.13 14.86
CA ALA A 158 -6.56 1.21 14.28
C ALA A 158 -6.37 -0.21 14.83
N GLY A 159 -7.43 -1.03 14.86
CA GLY A 159 -7.36 -2.38 15.43
C GLY A 159 -6.36 -3.33 14.75
N VAL A 160 -6.10 -3.12 13.46
CA VAL A 160 -5.04 -3.82 12.72
C VAL A 160 -3.64 -3.30 13.05
N VAL A 161 -3.50 -2.02 13.40
CA VAL A 161 -2.21 -1.41 13.76
C VAL A 161 -1.79 -1.82 15.16
N GLU A 162 -2.73 -1.87 16.12
CA GLU A 162 -2.48 -2.40 17.47
C GLU A 162 -1.92 -3.82 17.39
N ARG A 163 -2.52 -4.69 16.57
CA ARG A 163 -2.04 -6.06 16.37
C ARG A 163 -0.69 -6.14 15.68
N LEU A 164 -0.43 -5.29 14.68
CA LEU A 164 0.91 -5.20 14.08
C LEU A 164 1.96 -4.85 15.13
N ARG A 165 1.65 -3.92 16.05
CA ARG A 165 2.56 -3.57 17.15
C ARG A 165 2.74 -4.69 18.17
N GLU A 166 1.66 -5.38 18.54
CA GLU A 166 1.72 -6.58 19.38
C GLU A 166 2.58 -7.67 18.75
N ALA A 167 2.57 -7.77 17.41
CA ALA A 167 3.42 -8.64 16.63
C ALA A 167 4.86 -8.11 16.44
N GLY A 168 5.19 -6.95 17.01
CA GLY A 168 6.53 -6.34 16.95
C GLY A 168 6.88 -5.67 15.62
N ALA A 169 5.91 -5.43 14.73
CA ALA A 169 6.15 -4.78 13.46
C ALA A 169 6.55 -3.30 13.62
N VAL A 170 7.33 -2.79 12.67
CA VAL A 170 7.75 -1.38 12.64
C VAL A 170 6.84 -0.61 11.68
N ILE A 171 6.16 0.43 12.16
CA ILE A 171 5.32 1.27 11.31
C ILE A 171 6.20 2.28 10.57
N LEU A 172 6.50 1.99 9.30
CA LEU A 172 7.41 2.78 8.48
C LEU A 172 6.82 4.15 8.09
N GLY A 173 5.50 4.23 7.96
CA GLY A 173 4.81 5.44 7.53
C GLY A 173 3.46 5.16 6.88
N LYS A 174 3.03 6.12 6.06
CA LYS A 174 1.74 6.14 5.38
C LYS A 174 1.95 6.02 3.87
N SER A 175 1.25 5.09 3.22
CA SER A 175 1.18 5.03 1.76
C SER A 175 0.09 5.97 1.22
N SER A 176 0.35 6.55 0.04
CA SER A 176 -0.64 7.36 -0.68
C SER A 176 -1.83 6.51 -1.15
N MET A 177 -2.90 7.19 -1.55
CA MET A 177 -4.14 6.55 -2.01
C MET A 177 -4.90 7.45 -2.98
N SER A 178 -5.86 6.91 -3.73
CA SER A 178 -6.88 7.73 -4.37
C SER A 178 -7.64 8.51 -3.30
N GLU A 179 -7.75 9.82 -3.44
CA GLU A 179 -8.41 10.67 -2.43
C GLU A 179 -9.83 10.20 -2.16
N TRP A 180 -10.18 10.06 -0.87
CA TRP A 180 -11.49 9.56 -0.43
C TRP A 180 -11.93 8.29 -1.16
N TYR A 181 -11.02 7.32 -1.32
CA TYR A 181 -11.35 6.03 -1.92
C TYR A 181 -11.84 6.09 -3.37
N GLN A 182 -11.49 7.14 -4.12
CA GLN A 182 -12.04 7.40 -5.47
C GLN A 182 -13.51 7.89 -5.47
N LEU A 183 -14.08 8.21 -4.30
CA LEU A 183 -15.48 8.67 -4.17
C LEU A 183 -15.67 10.19 -4.25
N ARG A 184 -14.57 10.95 -4.36
CA ARG A 184 -14.66 12.41 -4.47
C ARG A 184 -15.20 12.85 -5.83
N ASP A 185 -14.63 12.32 -6.90
CA ASP A 185 -14.99 12.64 -8.28
C ASP A 185 -14.52 11.52 -9.21
N PRO A 186 -15.42 10.89 -10.01
CA PRO A 186 -15.07 9.78 -10.88
C PRO A 186 -14.10 10.17 -12.00
N ARG A 187 -13.87 11.46 -12.24
CA ARG A 187 -12.96 11.96 -13.29
C ARG A 187 -11.52 12.08 -12.81
N LEU A 188 -11.28 11.93 -11.51
CA LEU A 188 -9.92 11.94 -10.99
C LEU A 188 -9.23 10.62 -11.36
N PRO A 189 -7.98 10.67 -11.82
CA PRO A 189 -7.24 9.45 -12.09
C PRO A 189 -7.00 8.65 -10.80
N SER A 190 -6.96 7.32 -10.92
CA SER A 190 -6.63 6.46 -9.80
C SER A 190 -5.24 6.79 -9.26
N GLY A 191 -5.08 6.70 -7.94
CA GLY A 191 -3.85 7.00 -7.25
C GLY A 191 -3.47 8.47 -7.13
N TRP A 192 -4.35 9.39 -7.54
CA TRP A 192 -4.20 10.80 -7.24
C TRP A 192 -4.83 11.17 -5.91
N CYS A 193 -4.11 11.99 -5.13
CA CYS A 193 -4.73 12.81 -4.10
C CYS A 193 -4.08 14.19 -4.00
N ALA A 194 -4.80 15.13 -3.39
CA ALA A 194 -4.35 16.51 -3.25
C ALA A 194 -3.00 16.62 -2.52
N ARG A 195 -2.76 15.77 -1.53
CA ARG A 195 -1.57 15.82 -0.67
C ARG A 195 -0.31 15.27 -1.31
N SER A 196 -0.37 14.14 -2.01
CA SER A 196 0.81 13.50 -2.62
C SER A 196 0.92 13.69 -4.13
N GLY A 197 -0.12 14.19 -4.79
CA GLY A 197 -0.21 14.23 -6.25
C GLY A 197 -0.53 12.85 -6.85
N GLN A 198 -0.17 12.65 -8.12
CA GLN A 198 -0.44 11.43 -8.89
C GLN A 198 0.58 10.32 -8.55
N GLY A 199 0.13 9.22 -7.96
CA GLY A 199 0.91 7.98 -7.89
C GLY A 199 1.17 7.40 -9.29
N LEU A 200 2.36 6.85 -9.53
CA LEU A 200 2.72 6.30 -10.83
C LEU A 200 3.04 4.80 -10.72
N ASN A 201 2.57 4.04 -11.70
CA ASN A 201 2.89 2.62 -11.83
C ASN A 201 4.40 2.42 -12.09
N PRO A 202 5.10 1.55 -11.33
CA PRO A 202 6.54 1.36 -11.45
C PRO A 202 6.95 0.56 -12.70
N TYR A 203 6.03 -0.14 -13.37
CA TYR A 203 6.34 -0.99 -14.53
C TYR A 203 6.06 -0.31 -15.87
N VAL A 204 5.07 0.59 -15.92
CA VAL A 204 4.65 1.24 -17.16
C VAL A 204 4.60 2.75 -16.95
N GLN A 205 5.46 3.48 -17.68
CA GLN A 205 5.46 4.94 -17.63
C GLN A 205 4.10 5.50 -18.08
N GLY A 206 3.46 6.29 -17.20
CA GLY A 206 2.10 6.80 -17.43
C GLY A 206 0.99 5.75 -17.31
N GLY A 207 1.31 4.54 -16.87
CA GLY A 207 0.33 3.50 -16.57
C GLY A 207 -0.49 3.85 -15.33
N ASP A 208 -1.77 3.47 -15.36
CA ASP A 208 -2.67 3.60 -14.22
C ASP A 208 -2.20 2.63 -13.11
N PRO A 209 -1.90 3.11 -11.87
CA PRO A 209 -1.61 2.21 -10.75
C PRO A 209 -2.86 1.54 -10.17
N CYS A 210 -4.04 1.83 -10.72
CA CYS A 210 -5.36 1.60 -10.11
C CYS A 210 -5.44 2.21 -8.70
N GLY A 211 -6.46 1.82 -7.94
CA GLY A 211 -6.73 2.39 -6.63
C GLY A 211 -7.88 1.68 -5.93
N SER A 212 -8.24 2.08 -4.72
CA SER A 212 -7.72 3.25 -4.03
C SER A 212 -6.44 3.02 -3.22
N SER A 213 -6.01 1.78 -2.97
CA SER A 213 -4.74 1.48 -2.24
C SER A 213 -3.50 1.59 -3.14
N SER A 214 -3.46 2.60 -4.00
CA SER A 214 -2.42 2.80 -5.03
C SER A 214 -1.01 2.84 -4.43
N GLY A 215 -0.79 3.70 -3.43
CA GLY A 215 0.52 3.87 -2.82
C GLY A 215 1.02 2.61 -2.12
N SER A 216 0.11 1.85 -1.50
CA SER A 216 0.44 0.57 -0.87
C SER A 216 1.02 -0.43 -1.88
N ALA A 217 0.39 -0.54 -3.06
CA ALA A 217 0.86 -1.42 -4.13
C ALA A 217 2.14 -0.90 -4.81
N ILE A 218 2.19 0.38 -5.17
CA ILE A 218 3.39 1.03 -5.75
C ILE A 218 4.61 0.82 -4.85
N SER A 219 4.45 1.03 -3.54
CA SER A 219 5.57 0.98 -2.60
C SER A 219 6.10 -0.44 -2.40
N VAL A 220 5.22 -1.44 -2.42
CA VAL A 220 5.61 -2.85 -2.33
C VAL A 220 6.32 -3.31 -3.62
N ALA A 221 5.76 -2.94 -4.78
CA ALA A 221 6.32 -3.25 -6.09
C ALA A 221 7.70 -2.63 -6.33
N ALA A 222 7.91 -1.40 -5.84
CA ALA A 222 9.16 -0.67 -6.01
C ALA A 222 10.20 -0.92 -4.89
N ASN A 223 10.00 -1.92 -4.02
CA ASN A 223 10.84 -2.18 -2.84
C ASN A 223 11.07 -0.95 -1.94
N MET A 224 10.05 -0.11 -1.78
CA MET A 224 10.05 1.00 -0.81
C MET A 224 9.57 0.55 0.59
N VAL A 225 9.07 -0.69 0.71
CA VAL A 225 8.70 -1.32 1.97
C VAL A 225 8.73 -2.86 1.85
N ALA A 226 8.85 -3.57 2.97
CA ALA A 226 8.70 -5.02 3.00
C ALA A 226 7.27 -5.44 2.64
N VAL A 227 6.28 -4.90 3.36
CA VAL A 227 4.85 -5.18 3.17
C VAL A 227 4.01 -3.94 3.45
N SER A 228 2.76 -3.91 2.97
CA SER A 228 1.84 -2.83 3.29
C SER A 228 0.42 -3.33 3.57
N LEU A 229 -0.39 -2.47 4.19
CA LEU A 229 -1.82 -2.66 4.31
C LEU A 229 -2.57 -1.78 3.31
N GLY A 230 -3.59 -2.36 2.69
CA GLY A 230 -4.61 -1.66 1.90
C GLY A 230 -5.99 -1.84 2.51
N THR A 231 -6.96 -1.10 1.98
CA THR A 231 -8.37 -1.23 2.34
C THR A 231 -9.20 -1.40 1.09
N GLU A 232 -10.21 -2.25 1.15
CA GLU A 232 -11.11 -2.51 0.03
C GLU A 232 -12.57 -2.44 0.42
N THR A 233 -13.33 -1.67 -0.36
CA THR A 233 -14.80 -1.69 -0.44
C THR A 233 -15.19 -2.49 -1.67
N ASP A 234 -14.70 -2.06 -2.84
CA ASP A 234 -14.75 -2.79 -4.10
C ASP A 234 -13.44 -2.55 -4.87
N GLY A 235 -12.72 -3.62 -5.20
CA GLY A 235 -11.47 -3.63 -5.98
C GLY A 235 -10.24 -2.90 -5.40
N SER A 236 -10.39 -2.13 -4.32
CA SER A 236 -9.37 -1.20 -3.83
C SER A 236 -8.10 -1.80 -3.20
N ILE A 237 -8.01 -3.12 -3.02
CA ILE A 237 -6.79 -3.91 -2.73
C ILE A 237 -6.40 -4.70 -3.98
N LEU A 238 -7.35 -5.43 -4.58
CA LEU A 238 -7.10 -6.37 -5.67
C LEU A 238 -6.66 -5.66 -6.96
N CYS A 239 -7.34 -4.60 -7.36
CA CYS A 239 -7.04 -3.86 -8.59
C CYS A 239 -5.66 -3.17 -8.57
N PRO A 240 -5.27 -2.40 -7.52
CA PRO A 240 -3.93 -1.85 -7.48
C PRO A 240 -2.87 -2.94 -7.30
N ALA A 241 -3.17 -4.07 -6.65
CA ALA A 241 -2.21 -5.17 -6.59
C ALA A 241 -1.95 -5.80 -7.97
N ASP A 242 -3.01 -6.10 -8.73
CA ASP A 242 -2.93 -6.59 -10.11
C ASP A 242 -2.16 -5.62 -11.03
N SER A 243 -2.54 -4.33 -11.00
CA SER A 243 -1.94 -3.30 -11.86
C SER A 243 -0.46 -3.08 -11.58
N ASN A 244 0.00 -3.32 -10.35
CA ASN A 244 1.40 -3.14 -9.94
C ASN A 244 2.11 -4.49 -9.71
N SER A 245 1.61 -5.60 -10.28
CA SER A 245 2.27 -6.91 -10.24
C SER A 245 2.67 -7.40 -8.84
N VAL A 246 1.79 -7.18 -7.85
CA VAL A 246 1.98 -7.65 -6.46
C VAL A 246 0.76 -8.46 -6.01
N VAL A 247 0.89 -9.17 -4.90
CA VAL A 247 -0.20 -9.93 -4.27
C VAL A 247 -1.04 -8.99 -3.42
N GLY A 248 -2.34 -8.93 -3.70
CA GLY A 248 -3.35 -8.32 -2.83
C GLY A 248 -4.25 -9.39 -2.24
N PHE A 249 -4.48 -9.36 -0.94
CA PHE A 249 -5.41 -10.28 -0.28
C PHE A 249 -6.55 -9.50 0.34
N LYS A 250 -7.75 -9.62 -0.23
CA LYS A 250 -8.98 -9.05 0.34
C LYS A 250 -9.66 -10.11 1.22
N PRO A 251 -9.60 -10.01 2.57
CA PRO A 251 -10.24 -11.00 3.41
C PRO A 251 -11.77 -10.91 3.36
N THR A 252 -12.42 -11.89 3.97
CA THR A 252 -13.86 -11.82 4.29
C THR A 252 -14.10 -10.63 5.22
N VAL A 253 -15.18 -9.88 4.98
CA VAL A 253 -15.57 -8.75 5.84
C VAL A 253 -15.73 -9.25 7.28
N GLY A 254 -15.06 -8.57 8.21
CA GLY A 254 -15.03 -8.93 9.62
C GLY A 254 -13.89 -9.87 10.03
N LEU A 255 -13.12 -10.44 9.09
CA LEU A 255 -11.95 -11.24 9.48
C LEU A 255 -10.83 -10.38 10.10
N THR A 256 -10.70 -9.14 9.62
CA THR A 256 -9.81 -8.11 10.17
C THR A 256 -10.64 -6.93 10.68
N SER A 257 -10.20 -6.32 11.78
CA SER A 257 -10.89 -5.18 12.39
C SER A 257 -10.86 -3.95 11.48
N ARG A 258 -11.99 -3.25 11.37
CA ARG A 258 -12.12 -1.98 10.65
C ARG A 258 -12.10 -0.77 11.60
N ALA A 259 -12.02 -1.00 12.90
CA ALA A 259 -11.99 0.06 13.90
C ALA A 259 -10.78 0.97 13.67
N GLY A 260 -11.02 2.29 13.67
CA GLY A 260 -9.97 3.29 13.43
C GLY A 260 -9.53 3.38 11.97
N VAL A 261 -10.38 3.03 11.01
CA VAL A 261 -10.14 3.29 9.59
C VAL A 261 -11.21 4.24 9.07
N ILE A 262 -10.85 5.26 8.29
CA ILE A 262 -11.81 6.18 7.66
C ILE A 262 -12.74 5.35 6.77
N PRO A 263 -14.05 5.22 7.03
CA PRO A 263 -14.88 4.22 6.39
C PRO A 263 -15.46 4.68 5.03
N VAL A 264 -15.87 3.71 4.22
CA VAL A 264 -16.76 3.87 3.06
C VAL A 264 -18.09 3.16 3.32
N SER A 265 -18.09 1.83 3.37
CA SER A 265 -19.27 1.03 3.63
C SER A 265 -18.94 -0.08 4.62
N PRO A 266 -19.52 -0.08 5.82
CA PRO A 266 -19.37 -1.18 6.77
C PRO A 266 -19.91 -2.53 6.28
N ARG A 267 -20.57 -2.63 5.12
CA ARG A 267 -20.95 -3.92 4.54
C ARG A 267 -19.84 -4.56 3.73
N GLN A 268 -18.95 -3.75 3.18
CA GLN A 268 -17.97 -4.17 2.18
C GLN A 268 -16.53 -3.96 2.65
N ASP A 269 -16.32 -2.93 3.46
CA ASP A 269 -15.00 -2.52 3.92
C ASP A 269 -14.26 -3.64 4.64
N THR A 270 -13.02 -3.83 4.24
CA THR A 270 -12.08 -4.72 4.92
C THR A 270 -10.64 -4.24 4.74
N ILE A 271 -9.77 -4.63 5.67
CA ILE A 271 -8.34 -4.34 5.60
C ILE A 271 -7.59 -5.62 5.24
N GLY A 272 -6.65 -5.52 4.32
CA GLY A 272 -5.92 -6.66 3.83
C GLY A 272 -4.49 -6.31 3.43
N PRO A 273 -3.60 -7.31 3.41
CA PRO A 273 -2.22 -7.12 3.02
C PRO A 273 -2.05 -6.93 1.51
N ILE A 274 -1.06 -6.11 1.16
CA ILE A 274 -0.50 -6.02 -0.18
C ILE A 274 1.00 -6.32 -0.04
N CYS A 275 1.48 -7.37 -0.72
CA CYS A 275 2.83 -7.92 -0.57
C CYS A 275 3.37 -8.44 -1.89
N ARG A 276 4.68 -8.69 -2.01
CA ARG A 276 5.26 -9.29 -3.24
C ARG A 276 4.94 -10.77 -3.38
N THR A 277 4.77 -11.49 -2.26
CA THR A 277 4.52 -12.94 -2.26
C THR A 277 3.26 -13.30 -1.50
N VAL A 278 2.65 -14.43 -1.87
CA VAL A 278 1.52 -15.03 -1.12
C VAL A 278 1.94 -15.40 0.29
N SER A 279 3.19 -15.84 0.47
CA SER A 279 3.77 -16.14 1.78
C SER A 279 3.68 -14.92 2.69
N ASP A 280 4.20 -13.78 2.25
CA ASP A 280 4.19 -12.54 3.04
C ASP A 280 2.77 -12.07 3.35
N ALA A 281 1.86 -12.16 2.38
CA ALA A 281 0.45 -11.82 2.59
C ALA A 281 -0.17 -12.68 3.71
N VAL A 282 0.17 -13.97 3.80
CA VAL A 282 -0.31 -14.85 4.87
C VAL A 282 0.29 -14.49 6.23
N TYR A 283 1.59 -14.16 6.29
CA TYR A 283 2.23 -13.70 7.53
C TYR A 283 1.59 -12.41 8.06
N VAL A 284 1.33 -11.45 7.17
CA VAL A 284 0.66 -10.21 7.55
C VAL A 284 -0.79 -10.47 7.95
N LEU A 285 -1.52 -11.32 7.22
CA LEU A 285 -2.89 -11.71 7.57
C LEU A 285 -2.93 -12.30 8.99
N ASP A 286 -2.07 -13.28 9.29
CA ASP A 286 -1.98 -13.89 10.63
C ASP A 286 -1.73 -12.87 11.73
N ALA A 287 -0.95 -11.84 11.44
CA ALA A 287 -0.69 -10.78 12.40
C ALA A 287 -1.90 -9.84 12.63
N ILE A 288 -2.84 -9.70 11.70
CA ILE A 288 -3.90 -8.68 11.79
C ILE A 288 -5.32 -9.24 11.97
N VAL A 289 -5.53 -10.56 11.81
CA VAL A 289 -6.83 -11.18 12.03
C VAL A 289 -7.22 -11.19 13.51
N GLY A 290 -8.53 -11.16 13.78
CA GLY A 290 -9.04 -11.39 15.13
C GLY A 290 -10.20 -10.52 15.53
N PHE A 291 -10.81 -10.91 16.66
CA PHE A 291 -11.90 -10.19 17.30
C PHE A 291 -11.47 -8.81 17.79
N ASP A 292 -12.22 -7.76 17.43
CA ASP A 292 -12.04 -6.42 18.00
C ASP A 292 -13.37 -5.95 18.60
N PRO A 293 -13.42 -5.63 19.91
CA PRO A 293 -14.64 -5.15 20.55
C PRO A 293 -15.15 -3.82 19.97
N ARG A 294 -14.30 -3.01 19.33
CA ARG A 294 -14.69 -1.76 18.64
C ARG A 294 -15.27 -2.02 17.25
N ASP A 295 -15.15 -3.25 16.77
CA ASP A 295 -15.76 -3.76 15.54
C ASP A 295 -16.48 -5.09 15.81
N HIS A 296 -17.23 -5.13 16.92
CA HIS A 296 -17.80 -6.36 17.48
C HIS A 296 -18.71 -7.07 16.48
N GLU A 297 -19.62 -6.34 15.84
CA GLU A 297 -20.63 -6.93 14.94
C GLU A 297 -20.00 -7.64 13.73
N ALA A 298 -18.92 -7.10 13.17
CA ALA A 298 -18.25 -7.74 12.05
C ALA A 298 -17.30 -8.86 12.50
N THR A 299 -16.52 -8.64 13.55
CA THR A 299 -15.40 -9.53 13.89
C THR A 299 -15.77 -10.73 14.74
N LYS A 300 -16.86 -10.66 15.50
CA LYS A 300 -17.30 -11.77 16.37
C LYS A 300 -17.59 -13.05 15.57
N ALA A 301 -18.31 -12.92 14.47
CA ALA A 301 -18.70 -14.08 13.66
C ALA A 301 -17.50 -14.70 12.94
N ALA A 302 -16.49 -13.89 12.57
CA ALA A 302 -15.29 -14.35 11.87
C ALA A 302 -14.34 -15.15 12.76
N THR A 303 -14.35 -14.92 14.08
CA THR A 303 -13.43 -15.55 15.04
C THR A 303 -13.43 -17.09 14.96
N LYS A 304 -14.60 -17.70 14.70
CA LYS A 304 -14.72 -19.17 14.56
C LYS A 304 -14.01 -19.75 13.32
N PHE A 305 -13.65 -18.90 12.36
CA PHE A 305 -12.97 -19.28 11.12
C PHE A 305 -11.47 -18.98 11.15
N ILE A 306 -10.95 -18.44 12.26
CA ILE A 306 -9.53 -18.21 12.48
C ILE A 306 -8.92 -19.51 13.02
N PRO A 307 -8.00 -20.16 12.29
CA PRO A 307 -7.36 -21.38 12.77
C PRO A 307 -6.48 -21.09 13.98
N VAL A 308 -6.48 -21.99 14.98
CA VAL A 308 -5.65 -21.85 16.18
C VAL A 308 -4.16 -21.77 15.85
N ALA A 309 -3.71 -22.50 14.83
CA ALA A 309 -2.32 -22.49 14.37
C ALA A 309 -2.04 -21.43 13.28
N GLY A 310 -2.95 -20.47 13.07
CA GLY A 310 -2.85 -19.44 12.02
C GLY A 310 -3.06 -19.98 10.60
N TYR A 311 -3.05 -19.09 9.62
CA TYR A 311 -3.18 -19.39 8.19
C TYR A 311 -1.86 -19.82 7.55
N LYS A 312 -0.70 -19.51 8.16
CA LYS A 312 0.63 -19.97 7.71
C LYS A 312 0.68 -21.49 7.50
N GLN A 313 -0.06 -22.27 8.28
CA GLN A 313 -0.15 -23.73 8.11
C GLN A 313 -0.65 -24.17 6.72
N PHE A 314 -1.32 -23.29 5.98
CA PHE A 314 -1.84 -23.56 4.65
C PHE A 314 -0.88 -23.18 3.51
N LEU A 315 0.31 -22.64 3.81
CA LEU A 315 1.37 -22.43 2.83
C LEU A 315 1.96 -23.78 2.39
N ASN A 316 1.29 -24.40 1.41
CA ASN A 316 1.63 -25.71 0.88
C ASN A 316 1.96 -25.61 -0.61
N LYS A 317 3.19 -25.98 -1.00
CA LYS A 317 3.65 -26.01 -2.40
C LYS A 317 2.80 -26.93 -3.27
N ASP A 318 2.23 -27.98 -2.68
CA ASP A 318 1.35 -28.94 -3.33
C ASP A 318 -0.15 -28.62 -3.14
N GLY A 319 -0.49 -27.41 -2.68
CA GLY A 319 -1.85 -27.03 -2.28
C GLY A 319 -2.90 -27.16 -3.38
N LEU A 320 -2.50 -27.17 -4.66
CA LEU A 320 -3.37 -27.34 -5.82
C LEU A 320 -3.82 -28.79 -6.06
N LYS A 321 -3.09 -29.79 -5.55
CA LYS A 321 -3.43 -31.21 -5.77
C LYS A 321 -4.86 -31.50 -5.27
N GLY A 322 -5.69 -31.99 -6.18
CA GLY A 322 -7.09 -32.35 -5.92
C GLY A 322 -8.06 -31.16 -5.78
N LYS A 323 -7.62 -29.91 -6.00
CA LYS A 323 -8.51 -28.75 -6.01
C LYS A 323 -9.29 -28.66 -7.32
N LYS A 324 -10.53 -28.16 -7.25
CA LYS A 324 -11.36 -27.85 -8.42
C LYS A 324 -11.45 -26.33 -8.54
N LEU A 325 -11.05 -25.78 -9.68
CA LEU A 325 -11.02 -24.35 -9.94
C LEU A 325 -12.01 -24.02 -11.05
N GLY A 326 -13.02 -23.22 -10.74
CA GLY A 326 -13.97 -22.70 -11.72
C GLY A 326 -13.41 -21.47 -12.42
N VAL A 327 -13.41 -21.44 -13.75
CA VAL A 327 -12.93 -20.31 -14.56
C VAL A 327 -14.12 -19.53 -15.09
N LEU A 328 -14.21 -18.26 -14.71
CA LEU A 328 -15.22 -17.33 -15.22
C LEU A 328 -14.68 -16.66 -16.48
N ARG A 329 -15.10 -17.13 -17.66
CA ARG A 329 -14.69 -16.51 -18.93
C ARG A 329 -15.51 -15.26 -19.24
N ASN A 330 -16.83 -15.36 -19.21
CA ASN A 330 -17.71 -14.21 -19.39
C ASN A 330 -17.96 -13.51 -18.04
N PRO A 331 -17.84 -12.16 -17.94
CA PRO A 331 -17.50 -11.20 -18.99
C PRO A 331 -16.00 -10.86 -19.11
N PHE A 332 -15.14 -11.41 -18.26
CA PHE A 332 -13.75 -10.93 -18.10
C PHE A 332 -12.82 -11.18 -19.31
N VAL A 333 -13.00 -12.30 -20.01
CA VAL A 333 -12.16 -12.73 -21.14
C VAL A 333 -12.67 -12.15 -22.47
N ASN A 334 -13.99 -11.94 -22.62
CA ASN A 334 -14.58 -11.36 -23.83
C ASN A 334 -14.39 -9.83 -23.93
N LEU A 335 -14.21 -9.15 -22.79
CA LEU A 335 -13.98 -7.70 -22.75
C LEU A 335 -12.54 -7.29 -23.13
N SER A 336 -11.61 -8.24 -23.21
CA SER A 336 -10.21 -7.98 -23.49
C SER A 336 -9.81 -8.49 -24.88
N ASN A 337 -10.12 -7.68 -25.91
CA ASN A 337 -9.38 -7.66 -27.20
C ASN A 337 -7.88 -7.25 -27.03
N ARG A 338 -7.29 -7.49 -25.83
CA ARG A 338 -5.88 -7.31 -25.56
C ARG A 338 -5.18 -8.57 -26.03
N SER A 339 -4.50 -8.48 -27.17
CA SER A 339 -4.00 -9.59 -27.98
C SER A 339 -3.19 -10.68 -27.23
N ASN A 340 -2.63 -10.37 -26.06
CA ASN A 340 -1.76 -11.28 -25.30
C ASN A 340 -2.36 -11.79 -23.99
N ALA A 341 -3.47 -11.22 -23.49
CA ALA A 341 -4.02 -11.61 -22.18
C ALA A 341 -4.60 -13.02 -22.19
N VAL A 342 -5.32 -13.38 -23.24
CA VAL A 342 -5.93 -14.71 -23.39
C VAL A 342 -4.85 -15.81 -23.45
N PRO A 343 -3.81 -15.74 -24.31
CA PRO A 343 -2.72 -16.72 -24.28
C PRO A 343 -2.03 -16.87 -22.92
N ILE A 344 -1.85 -15.78 -22.18
CA ILE A 344 -1.24 -15.79 -20.84
C ILE A 344 -2.15 -16.52 -19.84
N LEU A 345 -3.45 -16.20 -19.82
CA LEU A 345 -4.44 -16.91 -19.00
C LEU A 345 -4.44 -18.41 -19.30
N GLU A 346 -4.48 -18.80 -20.58
CA GLU A 346 -4.43 -20.21 -20.98
C GLU A 346 -3.14 -20.90 -20.50
N SER A 347 -2.01 -20.19 -20.52
CA SER A 347 -0.75 -20.70 -19.96
C SER A 347 -0.84 -20.92 -18.46
N HIS A 348 -1.43 -19.99 -17.71
CA HIS A 348 -1.63 -20.14 -16.28
C HIS A 348 -2.59 -21.28 -15.93
N LEU A 349 -3.70 -21.44 -16.66
CA LEU A 349 -4.64 -22.56 -16.47
C LEU A 349 -3.95 -23.92 -16.69
N ARG A 350 -3.08 -24.02 -17.72
CA ARG A 350 -2.25 -25.22 -17.93
C ARG A 350 -1.30 -25.47 -16.76
N THR A 351 -0.62 -24.44 -16.26
CA THR A 351 0.24 -24.56 -15.08
C THR A 351 -0.56 -25.05 -13.87
N LEU A 352 -1.72 -24.47 -13.58
CA LEU A 352 -2.59 -24.90 -12.47
C LEU A 352 -3.01 -26.37 -12.61
N SER A 353 -3.37 -26.80 -13.82
CA SER A 353 -3.73 -28.19 -14.11
C SER A 353 -2.55 -29.15 -13.93
N GLN A 354 -1.36 -28.79 -14.43
CA GLN A 354 -0.13 -29.57 -14.27
C GLN A 354 0.29 -29.72 -12.79
N GLN A 355 -0.06 -28.74 -11.94
CA GLN A 355 0.15 -28.80 -10.49
C GLN A 355 -0.94 -29.60 -9.74
N GLY A 356 -1.86 -30.26 -10.47
CA GLY A 356 -2.83 -31.21 -9.91
C GLY A 356 -4.22 -30.65 -9.64
N ALA A 357 -4.53 -29.43 -10.10
CA ALA A 357 -5.89 -28.90 -10.05
C ALA A 357 -6.74 -29.42 -11.23
N THR A 358 -8.04 -29.62 -10.99
CA THR A 358 -9.04 -29.81 -12.04
C THR A 358 -9.62 -28.47 -12.43
N ILE A 359 -9.50 -28.10 -13.70
CA ILE A 359 -10.09 -26.87 -14.24
C ILE A 359 -11.51 -27.16 -14.70
N ILE A 360 -12.48 -26.44 -14.13
CA ILE A 360 -13.88 -26.39 -14.58
C ILE A 360 -14.01 -25.10 -15.36
N ASP A 361 -13.88 -25.21 -16.66
CA ASP A 361 -13.83 -24.06 -17.54
C ASP A 361 -15.22 -23.55 -17.92
N ASP A 362 -15.30 -22.29 -18.29
CA ASP A 362 -16.52 -21.59 -18.72
C ASP A 362 -17.66 -21.70 -17.70
N LEU A 363 -17.33 -21.48 -16.42
CA LEU A 363 -18.31 -21.42 -15.35
C LEU A 363 -19.23 -20.20 -15.55
N GLU A 364 -20.53 -20.42 -15.40
CA GLU A 364 -21.52 -19.35 -15.42
C GLU A 364 -21.98 -19.00 -14.00
N ILE A 365 -22.09 -17.70 -13.72
CA ILE A 365 -22.75 -17.19 -12.53
C ILE A 365 -24.08 -16.58 -12.94
N SER A 366 -25.17 -17.08 -12.36
CA SER A 366 -26.50 -16.53 -12.61
C SER A 366 -26.55 -15.05 -12.24
N ASN A 367 -27.16 -14.23 -13.10
CA ASN A 367 -27.29 -12.79 -12.92
C ASN A 367 -25.94 -12.04 -12.80
N ILE A 368 -24.84 -12.56 -13.35
CA ILE A 368 -23.53 -11.90 -13.29
C ILE A 368 -23.54 -10.46 -13.81
N GLY A 369 -24.37 -10.16 -14.82
CA GLY A 369 -24.55 -8.80 -15.33
C GLY A 369 -25.20 -7.84 -14.33
N VAL A 370 -26.11 -8.34 -13.48
CA VAL A 370 -26.69 -7.55 -12.37
C VAL A 370 -25.67 -7.39 -11.24
N ILE A 371 -24.92 -8.44 -10.93
CA ILE A 371 -23.91 -8.43 -9.86
C ILE A 371 -22.79 -7.41 -10.16
N LEU A 372 -22.34 -7.35 -11.41
CA LEU A 372 -21.25 -6.46 -11.85
C LEU A 372 -21.72 -5.04 -12.20
N ASP A 373 -23.03 -4.79 -12.30
CA ASP A 373 -23.56 -3.45 -12.49
C ASP A 373 -23.88 -2.84 -11.11
N PRO A 374 -23.09 -1.87 -10.64
CA PRO A 374 -23.22 -1.33 -9.30
C PRO A 374 -24.52 -0.53 -9.09
N PHE A 375 -25.24 -0.19 -10.15
CA PHE A 375 -26.57 0.42 -10.06
C PHE A 375 -27.67 -0.63 -9.94
N GLN A 376 -27.58 -1.72 -10.72
CA GLN A 376 -28.57 -2.80 -10.66
C GLN A 376 -28.42 -3.69 -9.42
N SER A 377 -27.20 -3.92 -8.95
CA SER A 377 -26.92 -4.67 -7.72
C SER A 377 -27.41 -3.94 -6.45
N GLY A 378 -27.65 -2.63 -6.56
CA GLY A 378 -27.96 -1.74 -5.42
C GLY A 378 -26.72 -1.28 -4.65
N GLU A 379 -25.52 -1.69 -5.04
CA GLU A 379 -24.26 -1.34 -4.39
C GLU A 379 -24.07 0.18 -4.29
N THR A 380 -24.24 0.91 -5.40
CA THR A 380 -24.05 2.37 -5.44
C THR A 380 -24.96 3.07 -4.43
N VAL A 381 -26.22 2.63 -4.34
CA VAL A 381 -27.21 3.22 -3.44
C VAL A 381 -26.84 2.96 -1.98
N ALA A 382 -26.49 1.71 -1.65
CA ALA A 382 -26.07 1.33 -0.30
C ALA A 382 -24.80 2.07 0.13
N MET A 383 -23.77 2.06 -0.73
CA MET A 383 -22.49 2.69 -0.47
C MET A 383 -22.63 4.20 -0.24
N LEU A 384 -23.38 4.92 -1.07
CA LEU A 384 -23.56 6.37 -0.91
C LEU A 384 -24.35 6.72 0.35
N ALA A 385 -25.38 5.93 0.70
CA ALA A 385 -26.15 6.13 1.92
C ALA A 385 -25.29 5.90 3.17
N GLU A 386 -24.45 4.87 3.16
CA GLU A 386 -23.60 4.49 4.28
C GLU A 386 -22.38 5.39 4.44
N PHE A 387 -21.79 5.86 3.35
CA PHE A 387 -20.59 6.68 3.39
C PHE A 387 -20.79 7.93 4.23
N LYS A 388 -21.88 8.67 4.01
CA LYS A 388 -22.18 9.88 4.78
C LYS A 388 -22.32 9.58 6.28
N LEU A 389 -23.05 8.52 6.63
CA LEU A 389 -23.31 8.16 8.03
C LEU A 389 -22.02 7.71 8.71
N SER A 390 -21.30 6.79 8.09
CA SER A 390 -20.08 6.18 8.64
C SER A 390 -18.94 7.18 8.73
N LEU A 391 -18.77 8.05 7.73
CA LEU A 391 -17.75 9.09 7.76
C LEU A 391 -18.04 10.10 8.87
N ASN A 392 -19.30 10.56 9.01
CA ASN A 392 -19.65 11.49 10.07
C ASN A 392 -19.41 10.89 11.47
N ASP A 393 -19.76 9.63 11.68
CA ASP A 393 -19.49 8.91 12.93
C ASP A 393 -17.99 8.83 13.23
N TYR A 394 -17.19 8.45 12.24
CA TYR A 394 -15.72 8.45 12.35
C TYR A 394 -15.16 9.83 12.72
N LEU A 395 -15.61 10.90 12.07
CA LEU A 395 -15.11 12.27 12.30
C LEU A 395 -15.46 12.80 13.70
N GLN A 396 -16.58 12.37 14.27
CA GLN A 396 -16.93 12.68 15.65
C GLN A 396 -15.99 12.01 16.66
N GLY A 397 -15.46 10.83 16.32
CA GLY A 397 -14.49 10.10 17.15
C GLY A 397 -13.07 10.69 17.19
N LEU A 398 -12.74 11.65 16.32
CA LEU A 398 -11.45 12.34 16.34
C LEU A 398 -11.31 13.22 17.60
N THR A 399 -10.15 13.23 18.25
CA THR A 399 -9.94 14.06 19.44
C THR A 399 -9.83 15.54 19.07
N GLU A 400 -9.13 15.84 17.98
CA GLU A 400 -9.03 17.16 17.38
C GLU A 400 -9.21 17.04 15.86
N SER A 401 -9.95 17.95 15.22
CA SER A 401 -10.06 17.98 13.76
C SER A 401 -10.61 19.32 13.27
N PRO A 402 -10.14 19.86 12.14
CA PRO A 402 -10.73 21.04 11.49
C PRO A 402 -12.09 20.76 10.86
N VAL A 403 -12.47 19.49 10.65
CA VAL A 403 -13.75 19.09 10.05
C VAL A 403 -14.44 18.04 10.93
N ARG A 404 -15.77 18.08 11.05
CA ARG A 404 -16.54 17.15 11.89
C ARG A 404 -17.65 16.43 11.14
N SER A 405 -17.79 16.72 9.86
CA SER A 405 -18.80 16.11 8.99
C SER A 405 -18.34 16.12 7.53
N LEU A 406 -19.00 15.29 6.70
CA LEU A 406 -18.92 15.38 5.25
C LEU A 406 -19.29 16.78 4.73
N GLY A 407 -20.23 17.46 5.40
CA GLY A 407 -20.60 18.84 5.07
C GLY A 407 -19.42 19.80 5.22
N ASP A 408 -18.66 19.68 6.31
CA ASP A 408 -17.46 20.49 6.55
C ASP A 408 -16.36 20.21 5.53
N ILE A 409 -16.17 18.93 5.15
CA ILE A 409 -15.21 18.55 4.11
C ILE A 409 -15.61 19.18 2.76
N ILE A 410 -16.88 19.14 2.39
CA ILE A 410 -17.38 19.79 1.18
C ILE A 410 -17.16 21.30 1.24
N ALA A 411 -17.43 21.94 2.39
CA ALA A 411 -17.20 23.37 2.59
C ALA A 411 -15.70 23.71 2.50
N PHE A 412 -14.84 22.92 3.12
CA PHE A 412 -13.38 23.06 3.04
C PHE A 412 -12.92 23.03 1.57
N ASN A 413 -13.36 22.03 0.80
CA ASN A 413 -12.96 21.90 -0.60
C ASN A 413 -13.43 23.09 -1.45
N LYS A 414 -14.64 23.59 -1.21
CA LYS A 414 -15.17 24.79 -1.90
C LYS A 414 -14.38 26.06 -1.56
N ASN A 415 -13.92 26.18 -0.32
CA ASN A 415 -13.17 27.34 0.16
C ASN A 415 -11.67 27.27 -0.17
N ASN A 416 -11.16 26.10 -0.57
CA ASN A 416 -9.75 25.87 -0.87
C ASN A 416 -9.55 25.23 -2.26
N PRO A 417 -10.10 25.80 -3.34
CA PRO A 417 -10.05 25.19 -4.67
C PRO A 417 -8.60 24.90 -5.13
N ASP A 418 -7.66 25.79 -4.82
CA ASP A 418 -6.26 25.65 -5.23
C ASP A 418 -5.54 24.45 -4.59
N LEU A 419 -5.97 24.03 -3.40
CA LEU A 419 -5.41 22.85 -2.73
C LEU A 419 -5.97 21.54 -3.26
N VAL A 420 -7.15 21.57 -3.88
CA VAL A 420 -7.93 20.36 -4.21
C VAL A 420 -8.09 20.12 -5.71
N PHE A 421 -7.62 21.06 -6.55
CA PHE A 421 -7.74 20.99 -8.01
C PHE A 421 -6.56 20.27 -8.69
N TRP A 422 -6.90 19.33 -9.55
CA TRP A 422 -6.05 18.91 -10.66
C TRP A 422 -6.27 19.88 -11.83
N ARG A 423 -5.21 20.38 -12.48
CA ARG A 423 -5.34 21.23 -13.67
C ARG A 423 -6.05 20.44 -14.78
N VAL A 424 -7.36 20.67 -14.96
CA VAL A 424 -8.19 20.66 -16.20
C VAL A 424 -9.67 20.36 -15.85
N LEU A 425 -10.54 21.36 -16.10
CA LEU A 425 -12.01 21.33 -16.29
C LEU A 425 -12.92 20.57 -15.28
N VAL A 426 -13.55 21.34 -14.39
CA VAL A 426 -14.61 20.88 -13.47
C VAL A 426 -15.99 20.84 -14.12
N THR A 427 -16.72 19.75 -13.88
CA THR A 427 -18.18 19.72 -13.73
C THR A 427 -18.58 18.54 -12.83
N LEU A 428 -19.28 18.90 -11.74
CA LEU A 428 -20.25 18.13 -10.93
C LEU A 428 -19.79 17.30 -9.70
N MET A 429 -19.79 17.97 -8.53
CA MET A 429 -20.29 17.43 -7.25
C MET A 429 -21.57 18.19 -6.81
N VAL A 430 -22.56 18.32 -7.69
CA VAL A 430 -23.81 19.07 -7.39
C VAL A 430 -25.10 18.24 -7.58
N LYS A 431 -25.06 16.99 -8.07
CA LYS A 431 -26.31 16.23 -8.33
C LYS A 431 -26.62 15.02 -7.44
N ILE A 432 -25.80 14.70 -6.43
CA ILE A 432 -26.05 13.51 -5.60
C ILE A 432 -26.63 13.82 -4.20
N PHE A 433 -26.67 15.08 -3.74
CA PHE A 433 -27.04 15.39 -2.34
C PHE A 433 -28.36 16.17 -2.16
N SER A 434 -29.42 15.77 -2.86
CA SER A 434 -30.77 16.34 -2.67
C SER A 434 -31.83 15.32 -2.20
N LEU A 435 -31.41 14.23 -1.57
CA LEU A 435 -32.30 13.31 -0.85
C LEU A 435 -31.76 13.05 0.56
#